data_AF-A0A4P9WKL9-F1
#
_entry.id   AF-A0A4P9WKL9-F1
#
_cell.length_a   1.000
_cell.length_b   1.000
_cell.length_c   1.000
_cell.angle_alpha   90.00
_cell.angle_beta   90.00
_cell.angle_gamma   90.00
#
_symmetry.space_group_name_H-M   'P 1'
#
loop_
_entity.id
_entity.type
_entity.pdbx_description
1 polymer ?
#
loop_
_entity_poly.entity_id
_entity_poly.type
_entity_poly.pdbx_seq_one_letter_code
_entity_poly.pdbx_strand_id
1 'polypeptide(L)'
;YDCYGRIKHKFNEGAITECNVNCSCGDDCPNRVVQKGRKLALDLVHHGAGGPGWGVVTPHAIPKKGTFVTMYTGEVISEATAEARGKKYDARNQTYLFSTSDYDQDLATSGDTVLDFSIDANYSGNISRFFNHSCDPNVAAYPVFIH
;
A
#
# COMPACT_ATOMS: atom_id res chain seq x y z
N TYR A 1 -1.50 14.89 -7.92
CA TYR A 1 -2.41 15.26 -6.81
C TYR A 1 -3.22 16.51 -7.13
N ASP A 2 -4.26 16.82 -6.35
CA ASP A 2 -4.88 18.16 -6.28
C ASP A 2 -4.19 19.08 -5.26
N CYS A 3 -4.67 20.32 -5.13
CA CYS A 3 -4.09 21.30 -4.23
C CYS A 3 -4.20 20.94 -2.73
N TYR A 4 -4.93 19.88 -2.38
CA TYR A 4 -5.03 19.34 -1.01
C TYR A 4 -4.24 18.03 -0.85
N GLY A 5 -3.40 17.66 -1.83
CA GLY A 5 -2.63 16.41 -1.79
C GLY A 5 -3.46 15.15 -2.05
N ARG A 6 -4.67 15.27 -2.62
CA ARG A 6 -5.52 14.11 -2.94
C ARG A 6 -5.22 13.57 -4.33
N ILE A 7 -5.28 12.26 -4.52
CA ILE A 7 -5.14 11.68 -5.85
C ILE A 7 -6.33 12.08 -6.74
N LYS A 8 -6.04 12.47 -7.98
CA LYS A 8 -7.03 12.81 -9.02
C LYS A 8 -7.38 11.62 -9.92
N HIS A 9 -6.40 10.74 -10.13
CA HIS A 9 -6.57 9.53 -10.94
C HIS A 9 -7.53 8.56 -10.27
N LYS A 10 -8.29 7.82 -11.07
CA LYS A 10 -9.09 6.71 -10.56
C LYS A 10 -8.17 5.51 -10.28
N PHE A 11 -8.71 4.58 -9.50
CA PHE A 11 -8.07 3.29 -9.28
C PHE A 11 -7.82 2.60 -10.63
N ASN A 12 -6.65 1.99 -10.79
CA ASN A 12 -6.16 1.35 -12.02
C ASN A 12 -5.90 2.27 -13.24
N GLU A 13 -5.82 3.59 -13.08
CA GLU A 13 -5.42 4.51 -14.16
C GLU A 13 -3.89 4.73 -14.24
N GLY A 14 -3.09 3.80 -13.69
CA GLY A 14 -1.63 3.83 -13.71
C GLY A 14 -0.99 4.23 -12.39
N ALA A 15 0.33 4.42 -12.42
CA ALA A 15 1.14 4.70 -11.25
C ALA A 15 1.28 6.18 -10.92
N ILE A 16 1.52 6.44 -9.65
CA ILE A 16 1.82 7.77 -9.12
C ILE A 16 3.34 7.97 -9.22
N THR A 17 3.79 9.08 -9.79
CA THR A 17 5.21 9.48 -9.76
C THR A 17 5.39 10.73 -8.89
N GLU A 18 6.01 10.55 -7.73
CA GLU A 18 6.40 11.66 -6.84
C GLU A 18 7.81 12.16 -7.17
N CYS A 19 8.06 13.44 -6.89
CA CYS A 19 9.39 14.03 -7.04
C CYS A 19 10.40 13.36 -6.10
N ASN A 20 11.60 13.07 -6.57
CA ASN A 20 12.71 12.58 -5.74
C ASN A 20 13.66 13.70 -5.26
N VAL A 21 14.75 13.32 -4.60
CA VAL A 21 15.78 14.24 -4.07
C VAL A 21 16.58 14.99 -5.15
N ASN A 22 16.55 14.52 -6.40
CA ASN A 22 17.24 15.15 -7.53
C ASN A 22 16.40 16.25 -8.20
N CYS A 23 15.12 16.35 -7.86
CA CYS A 23 14.27 17.45 -8.33
C CYS A 23 14.67 18.78 -7.68
N SER A 24 14.49 19.89 -8.39
CA SER A 24 14.78 21.25 -7.88
C SER A 24 13.78 21.76 -6.82
N CYS A 25 12.74 20.99 -6.50
CA CYS A 25 11.71 21.36 -5.54
C CYS A 25 12.03 20.86 -4.13
N GLY A 26 11.74 21.71 -3.13
CA GLY A 26 11.94 21.40 -1.71
C GLY A 26 10.78 20.62 -1.06
N ASP A 27 10.74 20.67 0.27
CA ASP A 27 9.79 19.91 1.09
C ASP A 27 8.32 20.33 0.88
N ASP A 28 8.06 21.59 0.52
CA ASP A 28 6.70 22.08 0.26
C ASP A 28 6.13 21.65 -1.10
N CYS A 29 6.87 20.84 -1.87
CA CYS A 29 6.41 20.34 -3.15
C CYS A 29 5.04 19.63 -3.02
N PRO A 30 4.03 20.01 -3.84
CA PRO A 30 2.73 19.36 -3.84
C PRO A 30 2.77 17.94 -4.44
N ASN A 31 3.91 17.53 -5.02
CA ASN A 31 4.17 16.20 -5.57
C ASN A 31 5.09 15.34 -4.68
N ARG A 32 5.00 15.53 -3.36
CA ARG A 32 5.67 14.73 -2.32
C ARG A 32 4.67 14.38 -1.20
N VAL A 33 3.52 13.81 -1.53
CA VAL A 33 2.43 13.51 -0.57
C VAL A 33 2.75 12.26 0.26
N VAL A 34 3.07 11.15 -0.38
CA VAL A 34 3.34 9.86 0.26
C VAL A 34 4.64 9.93 1.07
N GLN A 35 5.67 10.58 0.51
CA GLN A 35 6.94 10.87 1.20
C GLN A 35 6.77 11.65 2.51
N LYS A 36 5.74 12.50 2.61
CA LYS A 36 5.42 13.28 3.85
C LYS A 36 4.78 12.43 4.94
N GLY A 37 4.54 11.15 4.68
CA GLY A 37 3.98 10.20 5.63
C GLY A 37 2.49 10.42 5.93
N ARG A 38 1.94 9.46 6.67
CA ARG A 38 0.52 9.44 7.06
C ARG A 38 0.15 10.69 7.87
N LYS A 39 -0.97 11.32 7.50
CA LYS A 39 -1.58 12.44 8.25
C LYS A 39 -2.85 12.07 9.01
N LEU A 40 -3.47 10.94 8.67
CA LEU A 40 -4.67 10.45 9.35
C LEU A 40 -4.32 9.73 10.66
N ALA A 41 -5.11 9.99 11.71
CA ALA A 41 -5.11 9.15 12.90
C ALA A 41 -5.77 7.81 12.56
N LEU A 42 -5.10 6.71 12.90
CA LEU A 42 -5.58 5.35 12.68
C LEU A 42 -5.47 4.58 13.99
N ASP A 43 -6.55 3.93 14.39
CA ASP A 43 -6.66 3.15 15.61
C ASP A 43 -6.82 1.68 15.27
N LEU A 44 -6.12 0.84 16.04
CA LEU A 44 -6.26 -0.60 15.97
C LEU A 44 -7.37 -1.03 16.92
N VAL A 45 -8.41 -1.68 16.39
CA VAL A 45 -9.58 -2.12 17.16
C VAL A 45 -9.79 -3.62 17.02
N HIS A 46 -10.28 -4.27 18.08
CA HIS A 46 -10.65 -5.67 18.04
C HIS A 46 -12.19 -5.79 17.93
N HIS A 47 -12.67 -6.48 16.91
CA HIS A 47 -14.11 -6.57 16.59
C HIS A 47 -14.87 -7.65 17.40
N GLY A 48 -14.22 -8.25 18.41
CA GLY A 48 -14.86 -9.19 19.32
C GLY A 48 -15.07 -10.59 18.74
N ALA A 49 -15.71 -11.46 19.52
CA ALA A 49 -15.97 -12.84 19.13
C ALA A 49 -16.94 -12.91 17.93
N GLY A 50 -16.56 -13.65 16.89
CA GLY A 50 -17.33 -13.76 15.64
C GLY A 50 -17.08 -12.63 14.63
N GLY A 51 -16.29 -11.61 14.98
CA GLY A 51 -15.83 -10.58 14.05
C GLY A 51 -14.55 -10.99 13.29
N PRO A 52 -14.06 -10.12 12.39
CA PRO A 52 -12.83 -10.37 11.62
C PRO A 52 -11.53 -10.35 12.47
N GLY A 53 -11.63 -10.28 13.80
CA GLY A 53 -10.49 -10.09 14.69
C GLY A 53 -10.07 -8.63 14.78
N TRP A 54 -8.78 -8.36 14.58
CA TRP A 54 -8.24 -7.00 14.59
C TRP A 54 -8.56 -6.27 13.28
N GLY A 55 -8.78 -4.97 13.36
CA GLY A 55 -9.06 -4.10 12.22
C GLY A 55 -8.54 -2.69 12.49
N VAL A 56 -8.47 -1.88 11.43
CA VAL A 56 -8.07 -0.48 11.54
C VAL A 56 -9.24 0.42 11.25
N VAL A 57 -9.45 1.40 12.11
CA VAL A 57 -10.44 2.46 11.95
C VAL A 57 -9.76 3.82 12.05
N THR A 58 -10.47 4.88 11.67
CA THR A 58 -10.05 6.24 11.97
C THR A 58 -11.13 6.91 12.85
N PRO A 59 -10.76 7.61 13.92
CA PRO A 59 -11.73 8.31 14.77
C PRO A 59 -12.26 9.59 14.13
N HIS A 60 -11.66 10.03 13.02
CA HIS A 60 -12.01 11.27 12.34
C HIS A 60 -12.55 10.99 10.93
N ALA A 61 -13.53 11.79 10.50
CA ALA A 61 -14.02 11.72 9.13
C ALA A 61 -12.88 12.01 8.13
N ILE A 62 -12.74 11.15 7.12
CA ILE A 62 -11.81 11.38 6.02
C ILE A 62 -12.44 12.46 5.12
N PRO A 63 -11.78 13.62 4.90
CA PRO A 63 -12.45 14.79 4.31
C PRO A 63 -13.00 14.58 2.89
N LYS A 64 -12.31 13.77 2.06
CA LYS A 64 -12.73 13.50 0.69
C LYS A 64 -12.07 12.24 0.11
N LYS A 65 -12.72 11.64 -0.90
CA LYS A 65 -12.13 10.60 -1.74
C LYS A 65 -10.78 11.06 -2.31
N GLY A 66 -9.82 10.14 -2.37
CA GLY A 66 -8.46 10.38 -2.85
C GLY A 66 -7.49 10.88 -1.77
N THR A 67 -7.92 11.03 -0.52
CA THR A 67 -7.02 11.34 0.60
C THR A 67 -6.05 10.18 0.85
N PHE A 68 -4.75 10.48 0.95
CA PHE A 68 -3.73 9.48 1.28
C PHE A 68 -3.93 8.96 2.70
N VAL A 69 -3.96 7.63 2.86
CA VAL A 69 -4.16 6.96 4.15
C VAL A 69 -2.84 6.54 4.78
N THR A 70 -2.15 5.56 4.18
CA THR A 70 -0.84 5.07 4.63
C THR A 70 -0.22 4.22 3.52
N MET A 71 1.07 3.92 3.62
CA MET A 71 1.72 2.91 2.79
C MET A 71 1.45 1.51 3.35
N TYR A 72 1.50 0.49 2.49
CA TYR A 72 1.65 -0.90 2.94
C TYR A 72 3.13 -1.25 3.01
N THR A 73 3.62 -1.64 4.18
CA THR A 73 5.06 -1.86 4.40
C THR A 73 5.31 -3.23 5.02
N GLY A 74 6.42 -3.85 4.63
CA GLY A 74 6.89 -5.11 5.16
C GLY A 74 8.25 -5.47 4.57
N GLU A 75 8.67 -6.72 4.72
CA GLU A 75 9.87 -7.23 4.07
C GLU A 75 9.64 -7.35 2.56
N VAL A 76 10.53 -6.80 1.75
CA VAL A 76 10.50 -7.01 0.29
C VAL A 76 11.19 -8.33 0.00
N ILE A 77 10.43 -9.30 -0.52
CA ILE A 77 10.89 -10.66 -0.78
C ILE A 77 10.65 -11.05 -2.23
N SER A 78 11.43 -12.00 -2.74
CA SER A 78 11.20 -12.57 -4.07
C SER A 78 9.91 -13.40 -4.11
N GLU A 79 9.34 -13.55 -5.30
CA GLU A 79 8.16 -14.41 -5.53
C GLU A 79 8.37 -15.84 -5.01
N ALA A 80 9.53 -16.46 -5.27
CA ALA A 80 9.85 -17.80 -4.77
C ALA A 80 9.82 -17.88 -3.23
N THR A 81 10.25 -16.81 -2.55
CA THR A 81 10.17 -16.72 -1.08
C THR A 81 8.72 -16.53 -0.64
N ALA A 82 7.96 -15.70 -1.35
CA ALA A 82 6.55 -15.46 -1.07
C ALA A 82 5.72 -16.74 -1.21
N GLU A 83 5.93 -17.53 -2.28
CA GLU A 83 5.26 -18.82 -2.48
C GLU A 83 5.59 -19.82 -1.36
N ALA A 84 6.89 -19.93 -1.01
CA ALA A 84 7.33 -20.83 0.04
C ALA A 84 6.78 -20.45 1.43
N ARG A 85 6.61 -19.15 1.71
CA ARG A 85 5.99 -18.64 2.95
C ARG A 85 4.47 -18.75 2.92
N GLY A 86 3.83 -18.43 1.79
CA GLY A 86 2.38 -18.51 1.59
C GLY A 86 1.82 -19.90 1.91
N LYS A 87 2.48 -20.97 1.42
CA LYS A 87 2.13 -22.36 1.75
C LYS A 87 2.11 -22.65 3.26
N LYS A 88 2.95 -21.96 4.05
CA LYS A 88 2.98 -22.09 5.52
C LYS A 88 1.92 -21.21 6.19
N TYR A 89 1.57 -20.07 5.59
CA TYR A 89 0.62 -19.12 6.14
C TYR A 89 -0.84 -19.50 5.88
N ASP A 90 -1.13 -20.14 4.75
CA ASP A 90 -2.46 -20.68 4.42
C ASP A 90 -2.94 -21.67 5.49
N ALA A 91 -2.02 -22.53 5.98
CA ALA A 91 -2.28 -23.47 7.07
C ALA A 91 -2.63 -22.77 8.41
N ARG A 92 -2.36 -21.46 8.52
CA ARG A 92 -2.58 -20.62 9.72
C ARG A 92 -3.62 -19.53 9.47
N ASN A 93 -4.24 -19.49 8.29
CA ASN A 93 -5.18 -18.44 7.88
C ASN A 93 -4.60 -17.02 8.05
N GLN A 94 -3.32 -16.84 7.70
CA GLN A 94 -2.60 -15.57 7.76
C GLN A 94 -2.23 -15.15 6.33
N THR A 95 -2.64 -13.98 5.86
CA THR A 95 -2.28 -13.52 4.51
C THR A 95 -1.82 -12.07 4.56
N TYR A 96 -0.53 -11.88 4.82
CA TYR A 96 0.11 -10.56 4.87
C TYR A 96 1.04 -10.31 3.67
N LEU A 97 0.96 -11.19 2.66
CA LEU A 97 1.69 -11.08 1.41
C LEU A 97 0.93 -10.16 0.44
N PHE A 98 1.62 -9.16 -0.07
CA PHE A 98 1.10 -8.23 -1.07
C PHE A 98 1.98 -8.30 -2.32
N SER A 99 1.46 -8.84 -3.42
CA SER A 99 2.21 -8.92 -4.68
C SER A 99 2.34 -7.54 -5.33
N THR A 100 3.50 -7.25 -5.92
CA THR A 100 3.70 -6.02 -6.71
C THR A 100 3.65 -6.26 -8.22
N SER A 101 3.54 -7.53 -8.65
CA SER A 101 3.54 -7.95 -10.06
C SER A 101 2.48 -7.27 -10.92
N ASP A 102 1.33 -6.93 -10.33
CA ASP A 102 0.20 -6.31 -11.03
C ASP A 102 0.50 -4.88 -11.52
N TYR A 103 1.61 -4.30 -11.07
CA TYR A 103 1.98 -2.91 -11.34
C TYR A 103 3.24 -2.75 -12.22
N ASP A 104 3.82 -3.87 -12.68
CA ASP A 104 5.09 -3.90 -13.44
C ASP A 104 4.91 -4.35 -14.91
N GLN A 105 3.77 -4.01 -15.51
CA GLN A 105 3.43 -4.51 -16.84
C GLN A 105 4.21 -3.83 -17.98
N ASP A 106 4.87 -2.70 -17.71
CA ASP A 106 5.62 -1.94 -18.71
C ASP A 106 7.10 -2.39 -18.85
N LEU A 107 7.72 -3.00 -17.81
CA LEU A 107 9.11 -3.51 -17.86
C LEU A 107 9.25 -4.85 -18.60
N ALA A 108 8.17 -5.61 -18.77
CA ALA A 108 8.19 -6.87 -19.52
C ALA A 108 8.52 -6.71 -21.02
N THR A 109 8.53 -5.46 -21.52
CA THR A 109 8.75 -5.14 -22.93
C THR A 109 10.24 -5.08 -23.33
N SER A 110 11.17 -5.07 -22.37
CA SER A 110 12.61 -4.89 -22.65
C SER A 110 13.42 -6.20 -22.75
N GLY A 111 12.80 -7.37 -22.54
CA GLY A 111 13.52 -8.64 -22.52
C GLY A 111 14.40 -8.85 -21.28
N ASP A 112 14.34 -7.91 -20.32
CA ASP A 112 14.91 -8.08 -18.99
C ASP A 112 13.99 -8.96 -18.14
N THR A 113 14.61 -9.74 -17.25
CA THR A 113 13.91 -10.53 -16.24
C THR A 113 13.11 -9.57 -15.35
N VAL A 114 11.78 -9.56 -15.48
CA VAL A 114 10.90 -8.84 -14.56
C VAL A 114 11.14 -9.40 -13.17
N LEU A 115 11.67 -8.57 -12.26
CA LEU A 115 11.89 -8.97 -10.88
C LEU A 115 10.59 -8.76 -10.13
N ASP A 116 9.74 -9.78 -10.12
CA ASP A 116 8.53 -9.77 -9.32
C ASP A 116 8.86 -9.92 -7.83
N PHE A 117 8.48 -8.89 -7.08
CA PHE A 117 8.61 -8.85 -5.63
C PHE A 117 7.25 -8.93 -4.95
N SER A 118 7.29 -9.27 -3.67
CA SER A 118 6.14 -9.19 -2.78
C SER A 118 6.55 -8.50 -1.49
N ILE A 119 5.59 -7.83 -0.87
CA ILE A 119 5.75 -7.23 0.45
C ILE A 119 5.14 -8.18 1.48
N ASP A 120 5.97 -8.73 2.36
CA ASP A 120 5.55 -9.61 3.46
C ASP A 120 5.48 -8.83 4.78
N ALA A 121 4.26 -8.55 5.23
CA ALA A 121 4.01 -7.87 6.51
C ALA A 121 3.78 -8.82 7.69
N ASN A 122 4.09 -10.11 7.56
CA ASN A 122 3.82 -11.11 8.60
C ASN A 122 4.60 -10.82 9.89
N TYR A 123 5.91 -10.56 9.78
CA TYR A 123 6.81 -10.34 10.92
C TYR A 123 7.11 -8.86 11.18
N SER A 124 7.17 -8.04 10.14
CA SER A 124 7.47 -6.61 10.23
C SER A 124 6.57 -5.86 9.27
N GLY A 125 5.97 -4.77 9.72
CA GLY A 125 5.09 -3.95 8.92
C GLY A 125 4.45 -2.85 9.75
N ASN A 126 3.75 -1.93 9.09
CA ASN A 126 3.01 -0.88 9.78
C ASN A 126 1.56 -1.29 10.03
N ILE A 127 0.74 -0.39 10.60
CA ILE A 127 -0.65 -0.63 10.94
C ILE A 127 -1.51 -1.17 9.78
N SER A 128 -1.15 -0.90 8.52
CA SER A 128 -1.85 -1.36 7.32
C SER A 128 -1.96 -2.87 7.22
N ARG A 129 -1.08 -3.64 7.89
CA ARG A 129 -1.16 -5.10 7.93
C ARG A 129 -2.46 -5.61 8.58
N PHE A 130 -3.17 -4.76 9.31
CA PHE A 130 -4.45 -5.06 9.95
C PHE A 130 -5.66 -4.53 9.17
N PHE A 131 -5.47 -4.08 7.92
CA PHE A 131 -6.60 -3.75 7.05
C PHE A 131 -7.34 -5.03 6.68
N ASN A 132 -8.65 -5.03 6.92
CA ASN A 132 -9.50 -6.15 6.59
C ASN A 132 -9.96 -6.09 5.12
N HIS A 133 -10.18 -7.26 4.54
CA HIS A 133 -10.83 -7.36 3.24
C HIS A 133 -12.31 -6.95 3.33
N SER A 134 -12.80 -6.27 2.28
CA SER A 134 -14.21 -5.97 2.06
C SER A 134 -14.51 -6.08 0.58
N CYS A 135 -15.68 -6.63 0.22
CA CYS A 135 -16.16 -6.65 -1.17
C CYS A 135 -16.58 -5.25 -1.65
N ASP A 136 -16.87 -4.34 -0.72
CA ASP A 136 -17.08 -2.91 -0.97
C ASP A 136 -16.04 -2.10 -0.17
N PRO A 137 -14.79 -2.00 -0.67
CA PRO A 137 -13.70 -1.38 0.07
C PRO A 137 -13.79 0.15 0.02
N ASN A 138 -13.34 0.79 1.10
CA ASN A 138 -13.26 2.25 1.21
C ASN A 138 -11.84 2.83 1.02
N VAL A 139 -10.86 1.95 0.76
CA VAL A 139 -9.47 2.27 0.45
C VAL A 139 -9.01 1.45 -0.75
N ALA A 140 -8.03 1.97 -1.50
CA ALA A 140 -7.45 1.28 -2.64
C ALA A 140 -5.93 1.44 -2.63
N ALA A 141 -5.21 0.43 -3.11
CA ALA A 141 -3.77 0.49 -3.28
C ALA A 141 -3.43 1.23 -4.57
N TYR A 142 -2.37 2.04 -4.54
CA TYR A 142 -1.83 2.70 -5.72
C TYR A 142 -0.31 2.48 -5.72
N PRO A 143 0.29 2.06 -6.86
CA PRO A 143 1.73 2.01 -6.97
C PRO A 143 2.28 3.45 -7.01
N VAL A 144 3.36 3.67 -6.27
CA VAL A 144 4.01 4.98 -6.13
C VAL A 144 5.49 4.81 -6.41
N PHE A 145 5.99 5.56 -7.38
CA PHE A 145 7.41 5.66 -7.70
C PHE A 145 7.93 7.03 -7.27
N ILE A 146 9.11 7.04 -6.66
CA ILE A 146 9.83 8.26 -6.32
C ILE A 146 10.94 8.41 -7.36
N HIS A 147 10.71 9.26 -8.38
CA HIS A 147 11.55 9.38 -9.57
C HIS A 147 11.98 10.84 -9.85
#